data_AF-A0A2X3BFJ7-F1
#
_entry.id   AF-A0A2X3BFJ7-F1
#
_cell.length_a   1.000
_cell.length_b   1.000
_cell.length_c   1.000
_cell.angle_alpha   90.00
_cell.angle_beta   90.00
_cell.angle_gamma   90.00
#
_symmetry.space_group_name_H-M   'P 1'
#
loop_
_entity.id
_entity.type
_entity.pdbx_description
1 polymer ?
#
loop_
_entity_poly.entity_id
_entity_poly.type
_entity_poly.pdbx_seq_one_letter_code
_entity_poly.pdbx_strand_id
1 'polypeptide(L)'
;MTLVAAQKQQVRNFSVFSNHVKIEPPLRAIVGADETRIDGFIGPGHVGTVVGADAFKFLPEEFNKPVVVTGFEPLDILQAVAMLIDQYTSGAIARGEARVENQYSRVVRDGGNPAALRLLNRVFATRDTFEWRGLGWMPYSGMGISEEFAAWDAERLFDVPGKRIPDPPACECGSVLTGRIKPWECKVFGTACSPEKPIGTCMVSPEGACAAFYNFGRIDRETAHAIVIED
;
A
#
# COMPACT_ATOMS: atom_id res chain seq x y z
N MET A 1 -7.26 10.58 -15.59
CA MET A 1 -8.04 11.57 -16.38
C MET A 1 -7.17 12.43 -17.28
N THR A 2 -6.00 12.89 -16.81
CA THR A 2 -5.10 13.78 -17.56
C THR A 2 -4.68 13.23 -18.92
N LEU A 3 -4.32 11.95 -19.04
CA LEU A 3 -3.97 11.34 -20.32
C LEU A 3 -5.11 11.37 -21.35
N VAL A 4 -6.35 11.10 -20.92
CA VAL A 4 -7.53 11.21 -21.79
C VAL A 4 -7.76 12.64 -22.25
N ALA A 5 -7.56 13.62 -21.37
CA ALA A 5 -7.65 15.03 -21.73
C ALA A 5 -6.56 15.44 -22.73
N ALA A 6 -5.32 15.01 -22.49
CA ALA A 6 -4.18 15.27 -23.38
C ALA A 6 -4.39 14.65 -24.78
N GLN A 7 -4.95 13.43 -24.84
CA GLN A 7 -5.33 12.79 -26.10
C GLN A 7 -6.42 13.59 -26.82
N LYS A 8 -7.51 13.94 -26.13
CA LYS A 8 -8.64 14.68 -26.71
C LYS A 8 -8.23 16.06 -27.22
N GLN A 9 -7.35 16.75 -26.51
CA GLN A 9 -6.86 18.09 -26.84
C GLN A 9 -5.60 18.07 -27.71
N GLN A 10 -5.09 16.88 -28.05
CA GLN A 10 -3.85 16.70 -28.81
C GLN A 10 -2.65 17.44 -28.23
N VAL A 11 -2.50 17.46 -26.90
CA VAL A 11 -1.40 18.13 -26.20
C VAL A 11 -0.12 17.29 -26.37
N ARG A 12 0.80 17.73 -27.23
CA ARG A 12 1.99 16.95 -27.60
C ARG A 12 3.22 17.16 -26.72
N ASN A 13 3.23 18.20 -25.90
CA ASN A 13 4.32 18.52 -24.97
C ASN A 13 4.06 18.02 -23.54
N PHE A 14 3.18 17.02 -23.41
CA PHE A 14 2.86 16.36 -22.16
C PHE A 14 3.22 14.87 -22.30
N SER A 15 3.78 14.29 -21.25
CA SER A 15 4.06 12.85 -21.18
C SER A 15 4.05 12.40 -19.72
N VAL A 16 3.85 11.10 -19.50
CA VAL A 16 3.80 10.48 -18.17
C VAL A 16 4.78 9.33 -18.10
N PHE A 17 5.61 9.33 -17.06
CA PHE A 17 6.42 8.17 -16.66
C PHE A 17 5.64 7.39 -15.59
N SER A 18 5.16 6.19 -15.90
CA SER A 18 4.21 5.50 -15.03
C SER A 18 4.91 4.59 -14.00
N ASN A 19 4.89 5.02 -12.74
CA ASN A 19 5.24 4.18 -11.58
C ASN A 19 4.01 3.83 -10.74
N HIS A 20 2.83 3.80 -11.37
CA HIS A 20 1.60 3.40 -10.68
C HIS A 20 1.65 1.91 -10.36
N VAL A 21 1.06 1.54 -9.23
CA VAL A 21 1.13 0.18 -8.69
C VAL A 21 -0.24 -0.32 -8.25
N LYS A 22 -0.38 -1.64 -8.13
CA LYS A 22 -1.56 -2.33 -7.62
C LYS A 22 -1.37 -2.72 -6.16
N ILE A 23 -2.47 -2.73 -5.40
CA ILE A 23 -2.44 -3.06 -3.96
C ILE A 23 -2.46 -4.56 -3.66
N GLU A 24 -3.09 -5.38 -4.50
CA GLU A 24 -3.25 -6.80 -4.24
C GLU A 24 -1.91 -7.57 -4.25
N PRO A 25 -1.04 -7.46 -5.28
CA PRO A 25 0.22 -8.20 -5.31
C PRO A 25 1.12 -8.01 -4.08
N PRO A 26 1.37 -6.78 -3.57
CA PRO A 26 2.19 -6.62 -2.38
C PRO A 26 1.51 -7.17 -1.12
N LEU A 27 0.18 -7.08 -1.00
CA LEU A 27 -0.54 -7.70 0.12
C LEU A 27 -0.42 -9.23 0.09
N ARG A 28 -0.50 -9.85 -1.09
CA ARG A 28 -0.25 -11.29 -1.27
C ARG A 28 1.17 -11.69 -0.87
N ALA A 29 2.16 -10.90 -1.28
CA ALA A 29 3.56 -11.16 -0.92
C ALA A 29 3.79 -11.03 0.60
N ILE A 30 3.12 -10.09 1.25
CA ILE A 30 3.19 -9.90 2.71
C ILE A 30 2.49 -11.05 3.43
N VAL A 31 1.23 -11.35 3.13
CA VAL A 31 0.49 -12.40 3.85
C VAL A 31 1.09 -13.80 3.66
N GLY A 32 1.74 -14.06 2.52
CA GLY A 32 2.41 -15.33 2.23
C GLY A 32 3.83 -15.45 2.80
N ALA A 33 4.37 -14.42 3.45
CA ALA A 33 5.71 -14.48 4.04
C ALA A 33 5.65 -15.02 5.48
N ASP A 34 6.38 -16.11 5.74
CA ASP A 34 6.46 -16.74 7.08
C ASP A 34 6.97 -15.79 8.18
N GLU A 35 7.70 -14.75 7.79
CA GLU A 35 8.33 -13.79 8.70
C GLU A 35 7.38 -12.68 9.18
N THR A 36 6.16 -12.57 8.64
CA THR A 36 5.20 -11.52 9.01
C THR A 36 4.02 -12.06 9.82
N ARG A 37 3.96 -11.67 11.09
CA ARG A 37 2.87 -12.01 12.02
C ARG A 37 1.70 -11.04 11.84
N ILE A 38 0.88 -11.26 10.81
CA ILE A 38 -0.30 -10.44 10.54
C ILE A 38 -1.56 -11.28 10.74
N ASP A 39 -2.39 -10.82 11.68
CA ASP A 39 -3.67 -11.45 12.01
C ASP A 39 -4.81 -10.90 11.17
N GLY A 40 -4.88 -9.58 11.02
CA GLY A 40 -5.91 -8.93 10.20
C GLY A 40 -5.39 -7.65 9.55
N PHE A 41 -6.18 -7.14 8.60
CA PHE A 41 -5.83 -5.96 7.84
C PHE A 41 -6.83 -4.84 8.04
N ILE A 42 -6.32 -3.62 8.20
CA ILE A 42 -7.09 -2.41 7.98
C ILE A 42 -6.95 -2.03 6.51
N GLY A 43 -8.05 -2.12 5.76
CA GLY A 43 -8.10 -1.84 4.33
C GLY A 43 -8.14 -0.34 4.02
N PRO A 44 -7.35 0.15 3.04
CA PRO A 44 -7.24 1.58 2.74
C PRO A 44 -8.51 2.15 2.09
N GLY A 45 -9.19 3.07 2.77
CA GLY A 45 -10.45 3.67 2.32
C GLY A 45 -10.40 4.38 0.96
N HIS A 46 -9.37 5.19 0.69
CA HIS A 46 -9.26 5.89 -0.59
C HIS A 46 -9.05 4.95 -1.77
N VAL A 47 -8.25 3.89 -1.60
CA VAL A 47 -8.09 2.84 -2.62
C VAL A 47 -9.42 2.10 -2.79
N GLY A 48 -10.05 1.68 -1.69
CA GLY A 48 -11.37 1.04 -1.71
C GLY A 48 -12.45 1.88 -2.38
N THR A 49 -12.38 3.22 -2.32
CA THR A 49 -13.31 4.11 -3.04
C THR A 49 -13.24 3.90 -4.56
N VAL A 50 -12.07 3.53 -5.08
CA VAL A 50 -11.84 3.27 -6.50
C VAL A 50 -12.12 1.81 -6.84
N VAL A 51 -11.46 0.87 -6.15
CA VAL A 51 -11.48 -0.56 -6.52
C VAL A 51 -12.59 -1.37 -5.83
N GLY A 52 -13.19 -0.81 -4.79
CA GLY A 52 -14.22 -1.45 -3.98
C GLY A 52 -13.67 -2.20 -2.79
N ALA A 53 -14.57 -2.56 -1.86
CA ALA A 53 -14.24 -3.44 -0.75
C ALA A 53 -13.96 -4.88 -1.23
N ASP A 54 -14.63 -5.31 -2.30
CA ASP A 54 -14.49 -6.65 -2.86
C ASP A 54 -13.09 -6.95 -3.39
N ALA A 55 -12.31 -5.90 -3.72
CA ALA A 55 -10.91 -6.04 -4.15
C ALA A 55 -10.01 -6.68 -3.08
N PHE A 56 -10.47 -6.77 -1.82
CA PHE A 56 -9.73 -7.38 -0.72
C PHE A 56 -10.21 -8.80 -0.36
N LYS A 57 -11.20 -9.36 -1.06
CA LYS A 57 -11.80 -10.67 -0.76
C LYS A 57 -10.81 -11.84 -0.82
N PHE A 58 -9.74 -11.71 -1.59
CA PHE A 58 -8.68 -12.72 -1.63
C PHE A 58 -8.03 -12.98 -0.27
N LEU A 59 -7.98 -11.99 0.63
CA LEU A 59 -7.39 -12.15 1.97
C LEU A 59 -8.18 -13.14 2.85
N PRO A 60 -9.50 -12.97 3.05
CA PRO A 60 -10.28 -13.97 3.77
C PRO A 60 -10.44 -15.27 2.97
N GLU A 61 -10.72 -15.21 1.67
CA GLU A 61 -11.05 -16.40 0.87
C GLU A 61 -9.86 -17.35 0.71
N GLU A 62 -8.64 -16.82 0.59
CA GLU A 62 -7.45 -17.65 0.33
C GLU A 62 -6.56 -17.82 1.58
N PHE A 63 -6.58 -16.86 2.51
CA PHE A 63 -5.68 -16.87 3.68
C PHE A 63 -6.40 -16.89 5.03
N ASN A 64 -7.74 -16.87 5.05
CA ASN A 64 -8.55 -16.72 6.26
C ASN A 64 -8.10 -15.53 7.14
N LYS A 65 -7.68 -14.43 6.50
CA LYS A 65 -7.27 -13.19 7.17
C LYS A 65 -8.37 -12.13 7.03
N PRO A 66 -8.97 -11.66 8.13
CA PRO A 66 -10.03 -10.67 8.08
C PRO A 66 -9.50 -9.30 7.62
N VAL A 67 -10.36 -8.55 6.95
CA VAL A 67 -10.05 -7.20 6.47
C VAL A 67 -11.20 -6.28 6.83
N VAL A 68 -10.90 -5.10 7.34
CA VAL A 68 -11.91 -4.05 7.52
C VAL A 68 -11.49 -2.80 6.73
N VAL A 69 -12.22 -2.49 5.65
CA VAL A 69 -12.01 -1.26 4.87
C VAL A 69 -12.56 -0.07 5.67
N THR A 70 -11.71 0.91 5.95
CA THR A 70 -12.03 1.99 6.90
C THR A 70 -11.68 3.38 6.35
N GLY A 71 -12.26 4.41 6.99
CA GLY A 71 -11.94 5.81 6.75
C GLY A 71 -10.66 6.24 7.46
N PHE A 72 -10.50 7.55 7.65
CA PHE A 72 -9.27 8.13 8.23
C PHE A 72 -9.53 8.92 9.50
N GLU A 73 -10.80 9.02 9.94
CA GLU A 73 -11.10 9.65 11.22
C GLU A 73 -10.69 8.72 12.37
N PRO A 74 -10.28 9.24 13.53
CA PRO A 74 -9.87 8.40 14.65
C PRO A 74 -10.93 7.35 15.05
N LEU A 75 -12.21 7.72 15.00
CA LEU A 75 -13.32 6.80 15.28
C LEU A 75 -13.51 5.73 14.20
N ASP A 76 -13.17 6.03 12.94
CA ASP A 76 -13.22 5.02 11.88
C ASP A 76 -12.22 3.91 12.17
N ILE A 77 -10.99 4.30 12.50
CA ILE A 77 -9.90 3.38 12.81
C ILE A 77 -10.23 2.55 14.06
N LEU A 78 -10.71 3.18 15.13
CA LEU A 78 -11.10 2.48 16.36
C LEU A 78 -12.22 1.47 16.11
N GLN A 79 -13.23 1.84 15.33
CA GLN A 79 -14.31 0.93 14.95
C GLN A 79 -13.79 -0.23 14.10
N ALA A 80 -12.88 0.02 13.16
CA ALA A 80 -12.29 -1.02 12.34
C ALA A 80 -11.49 -2.03 13.16
N VAL A 81 -10.74 -1.57 14.16
CA VAL A 81 -10.05 -2.45 15.12
C VAL A 81 -11.06 -3.29 15.92
N ALA A 82 -12.14 -2.68 16.42
CA ALA A 82 -13.18 -3.40 17.16
C ALA A 82 -13.86 -4.48 16.29
N MET A 83 -14.12 -4.17 15.01
CA MET A 83 -14.69 -5.12 14.04
C MET A 83 -13.74 -6.28 13.74
N LEU A 84 -12.44 -6.00 13.58
CA LEU A 84 -11.43 -7.06 13.44
C LEU A 84 -11.43 -7.98 14.67
N ILE A 85 -11.39 -7.41 15.87
CA ILE A 85 -11.41 -8.17 17.13
C ILE A 85 -12.68 -9.02 17.23
N ASP A 86 -13.85 -8.47 16.85
CA ASP A 86 -15.12 -9.21 16.87
C ASP A 86 -15.09 -10.46 15.99
N GLN A 87 -14.46 -10.40 14.80
CA GLN A 87 -14.30 -11.59 13.95
C GLN A 87 -13.49 -12.70 14.66
N TYR A 88 -12.48 -12.33 15.47
CA TYR A 88 -11.73 -13.27 16.30
C TYR A 88 -12.55 -13.79 17.46
N THR A 89 -13.15 -12.92 18.26
CA THR A 89 -13.83 -13.29 19.51
C THR A 89 -15.16 -14.01 19.29
N SER A 90 -15.83 -13.78 18.16
CA SER A 90 -17.02 -14.54 17.73
C SER A 90 -16.67 -15.97 17.24
N GLY A 91 -15.39 -16.29 17.12
CA GLY A 91 -14.89 -17.56 16.58
C GLY A 91 -15.01 -17.70 15.07
N ALA A 92 -15.36 -16.64 14.33
CA ALA A 92 -15.47 -16.69 12.87
C ALA A 92 -14.14 -17.10 12.24
N ILE A 93 -13.02 -16.54 12.70
CA ILE A 93 -11.68 -16.91 12.20
C ILE A 93 -11.37 -18.38 12.48
N ALA A 94 -11.71 -18.89 13.67
CA ALA A 94 -11.48 -20.30 14.04
C ALA A 94 -12.30 -21.27 13.18
N ARG A 95 -13.45 -20.84 12.65
CA ARG A 95 -14.29 -21.63 11.74
C ARG A 95 -13.91 -21.47 10.25
N GLY A 96 -12.91 -20.65 9.93
CA GLY A 96 -12.55 -20.37 8.53
C GLY A 96 -13.49 -19.38 7.84
N GLU A 97 -14.21 -18.56 8.61
CA GLU A 97 -15.25 -17.64 8.14
C GLU A 97 -14.79 -16.18 8.21
N ALA A 98 -13.49 -15.91 8.03
CA ALA A 98 -12.99 -14.56 7.89
C ALA A 98 -13.73 -13.83 6.76
N ARG A 99 -13.94 -12.52 6.90
CA ARG A 99 -14.65 -11.71 5.90
C ARG A 99 -14.04 -10.34 5.73
N VAL A 100 -14.31 -9.76 4.57
CA VAL A 100 -14.14 -8.33 4.35
C VAL A 100 -15.35 -7.62 4.96
N GLU A 101 -15.11 -6.66 5.83
CA GLU A 101 -16.14 -5.73 6.30
C GLU A 101 -15.83 -4.31 5.86
N ASN A 102 -16.88 -3.52 5.66
CA ASN A 102 -16.78 -2.16 5.15
C ASN A 102 -17.26 -1.16 6.20
N GLN A 103 -16.34 -0.75 7.07
CA GLN A 103 -16.58 0.31 8.05
C GLN A 103 -16.82 1.65 7.35
N TYR A 104 -16.19 1.86 6.18
CA TYR A 104 -16.31 3.11 5.41
C TYR A 104 -17.45 3.11 4.38
N SER A 105 -18.56 2.41 4.67
CA SER A 105 -19.70 2.22 3.74
C SER A 105 -20.37 3.51 3.27
N ARG A 106 -20.18 4.63 4.00
CA ARG A 106 -20.61 5.97 3.59
C ARG A 106 -19.90 6.49 2.32
N VAL A 107 -18.75 5.92 1.96
CA VAL A 107 -17.96 6.32 0.78
C VAL A 107 -17.61 5.13 -0.11
N VAL A 108 -17.21 4.00 0.48
CA VAL A 108 -16.75 2.82 -0.25
C VAL A 108 -17.93 1.93 -0.60
N ARG A 109 -18.06 1.58 -1.89
CA ARG A 109 -19.01 0.58 -2.40
C ARG A 109 -18.31 -0.75 -2.57
N ASP A 110 -19.05 -1.86 -2.50
CA ASP A 110 -18.49 -3.21 -2.63
C ASP A 110 -17.72 -3.39 -3.95
N GLY A 111 -18.33 -3.04 -5.08
CA GLY A 111 -17.70 -3.06 -6.42
C GLY A 111 -16.95 -1.80 -6.83
N GLY A 112 -16.73 -0.84 -5.91
CA GLY A 112 -15.96 0.37 -6.16
C GLY A 112 -16.62 1.38 -7.10
N ASN A 113 -15.79 2.14 -7.81
CA ASN A 113 -16.23 3.16 -8.76
C ASN A 113 -16.14 2.64 -10.21
N PRO A 114 -17.26 2.27 -10.84
CA PRO A 114 -17.24 1.65 -12.17
C PRO A 114 -16.71 2.59 -13.26
N ALA A 115 -16.89 3.91 -13.12
CA ALA A 115 -16.35 4.88 -14.08
C ALA A 115 -14.82 5.00 -13.96
N ALA A 116 -14.30 5.01 -12.73
CA ALA A 116 -12.86 5.03 -12.47
C ALA A 116 -12.20 3.73 -12.93
N LEU A 117 -12.79 2.57 -12.64
CA LEU A 117 -12.28 1.27 -13.09
C LEU A 117 -12.20 1.15 -14.61
N ARG A 118 -13.25 1.55 -15.34
CA ARG A 118 -13.22 1.61 -16.81
C ARG A 118 -12.10 2.52 -17.31
N LEU A 119 -11.91 3.68 -16.67
CA LEU A 119 -10.86 4.61 -17.07
C LEU A 119 -9.46 4.06 -16.79
N LEU A 120 -9.24 3.43 -15.64
CA LEU A 120 -7.96 2.78 -15.30
C LEU A 120 -7.62 1.70 -16.32
N ASN A 121 -8.56 0.80 -16.62
CA ASN A 121 -8.37 -0.30 -17.57
C ASN A 121 -8.14 0.18 -19.01
N ARG A 122 -8.64 1.38 -19.37
CA ARG A 122 -8.39 1.99 -20.67
C ARG A 122 -7.01 2.65 -20.74
N VAL A 123 -6.62 3.38 -19.70
CA VAL A 123 -5.40 4.20 -19.67
C VAL A 123 -4.14 3.40 -19.36
N PHE A 124 -4.27 2.35 -18.55
CA PHE A 124 -3.14 1.58 -18.05
C PHE A 124 -3.21 0.13 -18.49
N ALA A 125 -2.04 -0.45 -18.71
CA ALA A 125 -1.83 -1.88 -18.88
C ALA A 125 -1.01 -2.43 -17.70
N THR A 126 -1.32 -3.65 -17.28
CA THR A 126 -0.54 -4.30 -16.21
C THR A 126 0.83 -4.70 -16.76
N ARG A 127 1.90 -4.42 -16.03
CA ARG A 127 3.26 -4.87 -16.37
C ARG A 127 3.47 -6.29 -15.88
N ASP A 128 4.26 -7.08 -16.62
CA ASP A 128 4.61 -8.43 -16.20
C ASP A 128 5.36 -8.45 -14.87
N THR A 129 6.25 -7.48 -14.66
CA THR A 129 6.98 -7.30 -13.40
C THR A 129 7.22 -5.82 -13.12
N PHE A 130 7.34 -5.48 -11.84
CA PHE A 130 7.67 -4.13 -11.40
C PHE A 130 8.47 -4.18 -10.10
N GLU A 131 9.44 -3.28 -9.97
CA GLU A 131 10.27 -3.18 -8.77
C GLU A 131 9.58 -2.33 -7.71
N TRP A 132 9.36 -2.94 -6.56
CA TRP A 132 8.95 -2.24 -5.35
C TRP A 132 10.17 -2.01 -4.48
N ARG A 133 10.47 -0.74 -4.26
CA ARG A 133 11.60 -0.37 -3.41
C ARG A 133 11.40 -0.93 -1.99
N GLY A 134 12.37 -1.70 -1.51
CA GLY A 134 12.30 -2.41 -0.23
C GLY A 134 11.57 -3.77 -0.25
N LEU A 135 10.85 -4.12 -1.33
CA LEU A 135 10.17 -5.42 -1.47
C LEU A 135 10.66 -6.24 -2.68
N GLY A 136 11.45 -5.65 -3.57
CA GLY A 136 12.03 -6.31 -4.74
C GLY A 136 11.09 -6.35 -5.95
N TRP A 137 11.42 -7.23 -6.90
CA TRP A 137 10.67 -7.40 -8.14
C TRP A 137 9.45 -8.28 -7.93
N MET A 138 8.29 -7.81 -8.37
CA MET A 138 7.02 -8.48 -8.12
C MET A 138 6.17 -8.56 -9.39
N PRO A 139 5.65 -9.76 -9.73
CA PRO A 139 4.87 -9.95 -10.94
C PRO A 139 3.53 -9.21 -10.86
N TYR A 140 3.07 -8.69 -12.00
CA TYR A 140 1.73 -8.11 -12.18
C TYR A 140 1.36 -6.96 -11.23
N SER A 141 2.37 -6.33 -10.62
CA SER A 141 2.22 -5.36 -9.54
C SER A 141 2.29 -3.90 -9.99
N GLY A 142 2.90 -3.63 -11.15
CA GLY A 142 3.00 -2.30 -11.74
C GLY A 142 2.04 -2.06 -12.89
N MET A 143 1.84 -0.79 -13.22
CA MET A 143 1.00 -0.35 -14.34
C MET A 143 1.80 0.54 -15.29
N GLY A 144 1.84 0.17 -16.57
CA GLY A 144 2.36 0.97 -17.67
C GLY A 144 1.25 1.70 -18.43
N ILE A 145 1.62 2.66 -19.27
CA ILE A 145 0.66 3.34 -20.15
C ILE A 145 0.20 2.36 -21.24
N SER A 146 -1.10 2.31 -21.52
CA SER A 146 -1.65 1.42 -22.55
C SER A 146 -1.28 1.89 -23.96
N GLU A 147 -1.40 0.98 -24.94
CA GLU A 147 -1.09 1.26 -26.34
C GLU A 147 -1.90 2.46 -26.89
N GLU A 148 -3.15 2.61 -26.46
CA GLU A 148 -4.02 3.71 -26.87
C GLU A 148 -3.42 5.09 -26.54
N PHE A 149 -2.60 5.17 -25.48
CA PHE A 149 -1.98 6.40 -25.01
C PHE A 149 -0.45 6.42 -25.22
N ALA A 150 0.09 5.55 -26.08
CA ALA A 150 1.52 5.43 -26.34
C ALA A 150 2.20 6.77 -26.72
N ALA A 151 1.49 7.67 -27.41
CA ALA A 151 2.01 8.99 -27.79
C ALA A 151 2.28 9.94 -26.60
N TRP A 152 1.86 9.57 -25.39
CA TRP A 152 2.11 10.29 -24.14
C TRP A 152 2.91 9.47 -23.13
N ASP A 153 3.39 8.29 -23.52
CA ASP A 153 4.21 7.43 -22.66
C ASP A 153 5.66 7.91 -22.67
N ALA A 154 6.13 8.44 -21.54
CA ALA A 154 7.50 8.95 -21.44
C ALA A 154 8.55 7.83 -21.64
N GLU A 155 8.24 6.59 -21.29
CA GLU A 155 9.14 5.45 -21.48
C GLU A 155 9.31 5.07 -22.96
N ARG A 156 8.38 5.50 -23.83
CA ARG A 156 8.48 5.31 -25.29
C ARG A 156 9.08 6.52 -26.01
N LEU A 157 8.86 7.72 -25.46
CA LEU A 157 9.29 8.97 -26.08
C LEU A 157 10.75 9.33 -25.77
N PHE A 158 11.27 8.88 -24.63
CA PHE A 158 12.60 9.26 -24.15
C PHE A 158 13.44 8.03 -23.86
N ASP A 159 14.73 8.12 -24.16
CA ASP A 159 15.71 7.15 -23.70
C ASP A 159 15.93 7.33 -22.19
N VAL A 160 15.54 6.35 -21.39
CA VAL A 160 15.65 6.38 -19.93
C VAL A 160 16.83 5.49 -19.52
N PRO A 161 17.91 6.07 -18.97
CA PRO A 161 19.07 5.28 -18.58
C PRO A 161 18.71 4.26 -17.48
N GLY A 162 18.88 2.97 -17.76
CA GLY A 162 18.56 1.87 -16.84
C GLY A 162 19.50 1.69 -15.66
N LYS A 163 20.07 2.78 -15.10
CA LYS A 163 20.98 2.70 -13.95
C LYS A 163 20.23 2.29 -12.70
N ARG A 164 20.54 1.10 -12.17
CA ARG A 164 20.05 0.64 -10.88
C ARG A 164 20.95 1.16 -9.77
N ILE A 165 20.33 1.79 -8.77
CA ILE A 165 21.01 2.25 -7.56
C ILE A 165 20.44 1.42 -6.41
N PRO A 166 21.27 0.63 -5.70
CA PRO A 166 20.80 -0.15 -4.57
C PRO A 166 20.34 0.76 -3.44
N ASP A 167 19.46 0.24 -2.59
CA ASP A 167 19.09 0.93 -1.37
C ASP A 167 20.31 1.14 -0.46
N PRO A 168 20.37 2.25 0.30
CA PRO A 168 21.45 2.48 1.25
C PRO A 168 21.55 1.31 2.24
N PRO A 169 22.73 0.67 2.41
CA PRO A 169 22.88 -0.53 3.25
C PRO A 169 22.44 -0.34 4.70
N ALA A 170 22.44 0.90 5.18
CA ALA A 170 22.04 1.25 6.53
C ALA A 170 20.52 1.42 6.71
N CYS A 171 19.70 1.52 5.65
CA CYS A 171 18.24 1.60 5.80
C CYS A 171 17.63 0.21 5.90
N GLU A 172 16.76 0.02 6.90
CA GLU A 172 15.91 -1.17 7.06
C GLU A 172 14.47 -0.90 6.60
N CYS A 173 14.33 -0.05 5.58
CA CYS A 173 13.05 0.43 5.05
C CYS A 173 12.12 -0.72 4.65
N GLY A 174 12.66 -1.78 4.01
CA GLY A 174 11.88 -2.96 3.64
C GLY A 174 11.28 -3.69 4.85
N SER A 175 12.03 -3.80 5.95
CA SER A 175 11.55 -4.38 7.20
C SER A 175 10.45 -3.55 7.85
N VAL A 176 10.54 -2.21 7.75
CA VAL A 176 9.48 -1.30 8.20
C VAL A 176 8.21 -1.44 7.35
N LEU A 177 8.37 -1.47 6.02
CA LEU A 177 7.24 -1.58 5.07
C LEU A 177 6.48 -2.91 5.20
N THR A 178 7.18 -3.99 5.54
CA THR A 178 6.59 -5.32 5.78
C THR A 178 6.09 -5.50 7.22
N GLY A 179 6.28 -4.50 8.08
CA GLY A 179 5.85 -4.56 9.48
C GLY A 179 6.69 -5.48 10.38
N ARG A 180 7.84 -5.97 9.92
CA ARG A 180 8.76 -6.81 10.69
C ARG A 180 9.45 -6.05 11.80
N ILE A 181 9.75 -4.78 11.57
CA ILE A 181 10.25 -3.86 12.57
C ILE A 181 9.44 -2.57 12.54
N LYS A 182 9.39 -1.91 13.68
CA LYS A 182 8.88 -0.55 13.83
C LYS A 182 9.94 0.46 13.43
N PRO A 183 9.55 1.69 13.02
CA PRO A 183 10.52 2.72 12.63
C PRO A 183 11.63 2.97 13.65
N TRP A 184 11.32 2.97 14.95
CA TRP A 184 12.29 3.24 16.02
C TRP A 184 13.25 2.08 16.32
N GLU A 185 12.98 0.88 15.80
CA GLU A 185 13.88 -0.27 15.89
C GLU A 185 14.98 -0.21 14.83
N CYS A 186 14.80 0.60 13.77
CA CYS A 186 15.83 0.82 12.77
C CYS A 186 17.01 1.62 13.35
N LYS A 187 18.22 1.11 13.15
CA LYS A 187 19.45 1.64 13.80
C LYS A 187 19.76 3.10 13.49
N VAL A 188 19.31 3.58 12.32
CA VAL A 188 19.57 4.95 11.86
C VAL A 188 18.38 5.89 12.06
N PHE A 189 17.24 5.40 12.56
CA PHE A 189 16.04 6.21 12.72
C PHE A 189 16.23 7.32 13.76
N GLY A 190 15.91 8.55 13.35
CA GLY A 190 15.97 9.75 14.19
C GLY A 190 17.37 10.20 14.60
N THR A 191 18.40 9.49 14.15
CA THR A 191 19.82 9.84 14.35
C THR A 191 20.41 10.28 13.02
N ALA A 192 20.93 9.33 12.23
CA ALA A 192 21.49 9.60 10.90
C ALA A 192 20.41 9.79 9.82
N CYS A 193 19.21 9.24 10.03
CA CYS A 193 18.05 9.38 9.16
C CYS A 193 16.98 10.23 9.85
N SER A 194 16.77 11.45 9.35
CA SER A 194 15.74 12.40 9.81
C SER A 194 14.99 12.99 8.61
N PRO A 195 13.89 13.74 8.80
CA PRO A 195 13.21 14.43 7.70
C PRO A 195 14.12 15.43 6.96
N GLU A 196 15.05 16.07 7.68
CA GLU A 196 16.03 17.00 7.11
C GLU A 196 17.15 16.27 6.35
N LYS A 197 17.53 15.09 6.82
CA LYS A 197 18.57 14.24 6.22
C LYS A 197 18.05 12.80 6.04
N PRO A 198 17.16 12.57 5.07
CA PRO A 198 16.55 11.26 4.92
C PRO A 198 17.51 10.30 4.22
N ILE A 199 17.71 9.11 4.81
CA ILE A 199 18.45 8.01 4.19
C ILE A 199 17.50 7.14 3.37
N GLY A 200 16.31 6.86 3.92
CA GLY A 200 15.35 5.91 3.38
C GLY A 200 14.06 6.55 2.88
N THR A 201 13.38 5.90 1.92
CA THR A 201 12.10 6.41 1.37
C THR A 201 11.00 6.58 2.40
N CYS A 202 10.97 5.72 3.42
CA CYS A 202 10.01 5.83 4.50
C CYS A 202 10.16 7.12 5.33
N MET A 203 11.32 7.80 5.25
CA MET A 203 11.56 9.11 5.89
C MET A 203 11.36 10.29 4.92
N VAL A 204 11.51 10.07 3.60
CA VAL A 204 11.29 11.10 2.58
C VAL A 204 9.80 11.36 2.36
N SER A 205 8.99 10.28 2.31
CA SER A 205 7.57 10.39 1.99
C SER A 205 6.78 10.96 3.17
N PRO A 206 5.87 11.93 2.96
CA PRO A 206 4.95 12.38 4.01
C PRO A 206 3.98 11.28 4.46
N GLU A 207 3.73 10.28 3.60
CA GLU A 207 2.95 9.07 3.93
C GLU A 207 3.83 7.93 4.48
N GLY A 208 5.15 8.16 4.55
CA GLY A 208 6.10 7.15 5.00
C GLY A 208 5.98 6.87 6.49
N ALA A 209 5.98 5.58 6.85
CA ALA A 209 5.87 5.15 8.24
C ALA A 209 6.94 5.79 9.15
N CYS A 210 8.18 5.95 8.68
CA CYS A 210 9.23 6.58 9.48
C CYS A 210 8.99 8.09 9.66
N ALA A 211 8.61 8.81 8.60
CA ALA A 211 8.31 10.24 8.72
C ALA A 211 7.11 10.48 9.66
N ALA A 212 6.04 9.71 9.53
CA ALA A 212 4.88 9.76 10.42
C ALA A 212 5.29 9.51 11.88
N PHE A 213 6.13 8.49 12.11
CA PHE A 213 6.60 8.17 13.44
C PHE A 213 7.53 9.24 14.03
N TYR A 214 8.40 9.83 13.21
CA TYR A 214 9.29 10.90 13.66
C TYR A 214 8.53 12.15 14.09
N ASN A 215 7.50 12.53 13.31
CA ASN A 215 6.74 13.76 13.55
C ASN A 215 5.70 13.62 14.66
N PHE A 216 5.08 12.45 14.80
CA PHE A 216 3.89 12.26 15.63
C PHE A 216 4.01 11.12 16.63
N GLY A 217 5.02 10.26 16.50
CA GLY A 217 5.28 9.15 17.41
C GLY A 217 5.76 9.65 18.76
N ARG A 218 4.82 9.98 19.64
CA ARG A 218 5.07 10.25 21.06
C ARG A 218 4.96 8.92 21.82
N ILE A 219 5.91 8.03 21.57
CA ILE A 219 5.96 6.74 22.28
C ILE A 219 7.09 6.77 23.29
N ASP A 220 6.73 6.62 24.55
CA ASP A 220 7.65 6.15 25.56
C ASP A 220 8.10 4.74 25.18
N ARG A 221 9.39 4.59 24.86
CA ARG A 221 9.95 3.35 24.33
C ARG A 221 9.84 2.21 25.35
N GLU A 222 9.92 2.52 26.64
CA GLU A 222 9.74 1.54 27.71
C GLU A 222 8.31 0.99 27.69
N THR A 223 7.31 1.86 27.61
CA THR A 223 5.89 1.46 27.49
C THR A 223 5.64 0.61 26.24
N ALA A 224 6.20 0.95 25.07
CA ALA A 224 6.00 0.16 23.86
C ALA A 224 6.65 -1.22 23.90
N HIS A 225 7.83 -1.34 24.53
CA HIS A 225 8.46 -2.64 24.76
C HIS A 225 7.66 -3.48 25.76
N ALA A 226 6.98 -2.86 26.73
CA ALA A 226 6.14 -3.54 27.72
C ALA A 226 4.78 -4.04 27.16
N ILE A 227 4.31 -3.50 26.03
CA ILE A 227 3.05 -3.90 25.35
C ILE A 227 3.28 -5.03 24.32
N VAL A 228 4.51 -5.56 24.20
CA VAL A 228 4.73 -6.79 23.43
C VAL A 228 3.95 -7.90 24.11
N ILE A 229 2.81 -8.27 23.53
CA ILE A 229 2.03 -9.44 23.95
C ILE A 229 2.92 -10.64 23.61
N GLU A 230 3.59 -11.18 24.62
CA GLU A 230 4.24 -12.48 24.52
C GLU A 230 3.13 -13.55 24.34
N ASP A 231 3.31 -14.40 23.32
CA ASP A 231 2.41 -15.52 23.00
C ASP A 231 2.29 -16.52 24.17
#